data_AF-A0A833YTX8-F1
#
_entry.id   AF-A0A833YTX8-F1
#
_cell.length_a   1.000
_cell.length_b   1.000
_cell.length_c   1.000
_cell.angle_alpha   90.00
_cell.angle_beta   90.00
_cell.angle_gamma   90.00
#
_symmetry.space_group_name_H-M   'P 1'
#
loop_
_entity.id
_entity.type
_entity.pdbx_description
1 polymer ?
#
loop_
_entity_poly.entity_id
_entity_poly.type
_entity_poly.pdbx_seq_one_letter_code
_entity_poly.pdbx_strand_id
1 'polypeptide(L)'
;MTLEAAQGLLVEAITAGILGDLGSGGNVDACVITETGAKMLRTLSSPTKPIKRPGQYLFAPGTTAVLSQTVTPLPLELVEETVQTMEVE
;
A
#
# COMPACT_ATOMS: atom_id res chain seq x y z
N MET A 1 -4.19 -29.18 14.21
CA MET A 1 -5.03 -28.09 13.66
C MET A 1 -4.86 -28.08 12.15
N THR A 2 -5.90 -27.75 11.38
CA THR A 2 -5.75 -27.51 9.94
C THR A 2 -5.06 -26.17 9.70
N LEU A 3 -4.54 -25.96 8.49
CA LEU A 3 -3.88 -24.70 8.11
C LEU A 3 -4.84 -23.52 8.24
N GLU A 4 -6.10 -23.68 7.81
CA GLU A 4 -7.12 -22.64 7.91
C GLU A 4 -7.44 -22.31 9.38
N ALA A 5 -7.55 -23.33 10.23
CA ALA A 5 -7.80 -23.12 11.66
C ALA A 5 -6.63 -22.40 12.35
N ALA A 6 -5.40 -22.69 11.94
CA ALA A 6 -4.21 -22.00 12.43
C ALA A 6 -4.16 -20.54 11.98
N GLN A 7 -4.57 -20.24 10.74
CA GLN A 7 -4.68 -18.87 10.25
C GLN A 7 -5.75 -18.07 11.01
N GLY A 8 -6.91 -18.69 11.28
CA GLY A 8 -7.95 -18.07 12.10
C GLY A 8 -7.45 -17.74 13.51
N LEU A 9 -6.80 -18.70 14.16
CA LEU A 9 -6.22 -18.49 15.50
C LEU A 9 -5.17 -17.36 15.51
N LEU A 10 -4.30 -17.30 14.49
CA LEU A 10 -3.31 -16.23 14.35
C LEU A 10 -3.99 -14.86 14.22
N VAL A 11 -5.03 -14.77 13.36
CA VAL A 11 -5.78 -13.53 13.16
C VAL A 11 -6.42 -13.08 14.46
N GLU A 12 -7.05 -13.97 15.22
CA GLU A 12 -7.66 -13.63 16.52
C GLU A 12 -6.62 -13.12 17.52
N ALA A 13 -5.48 -13.81 17.64
CA ALA A 13 -4.42 -13.46 18.57
C ALA A 13 -3.83 -12.07 18.27
N ILE A 14 -3.48 -11.78 17.01
CA ILE A 14 -2.92 -10.49 16.63
C ILE A 14 -3.98 -9.39 16.69
N THR A 15 -5.23 -9.68 16.34
CA THR A 15 -6.32 -8.70 16.45
C THR A 15 -6.57 -8.30 17.91
N ALA A 16 -6.46 -9.24 18.86
CA ALA A 16 -6.54 -8.92 20.28
C ALA A 16 -5.41 -7.96 20.72
N GLY A 17 -4.19 -8.14 20.21
CA GLY A 17 -3.08 -7.20 20.43
C GLY A 17 -3.35 -5.82 19.83
N ILE A 18 -3.81 -5.75 18.58
CA ILE A 18 -4.17 -4.49 17.90
C ILE A 18 -5.24 -3.70 18.67
N LEU A 19 -6.24 -4.39 19.23
CA LEU A 19 -7.32 -3.73 19.98
C LEU A 19 -6.96 -3.47 21.46
N GLY A 20 -5.90 -4.08 21.97
CA GLY A 20 -5.50 -4.03 23.38
C GLY A 20 -4.27 -3.18 23.69
N ASP A 21 -3.47 -2.82 22.68
CA ASP A 21 -2.22 -2.06 22.84
C ASP A 21 -2.17 -0.85 21.90
N LEU A 22 -1.70 0.30 22.41
CA LEU A 22 -1.59 1.56 21.65
C LEU A 22 -0.39 1.55 20.69
N GLY A 23 0.63 0.74 20.96
CA GLY A 23 1.78 0.57 20.07
C GLY A 23 1.51 -0.36 18.89
N SER A 24 0.36 -1.03 18.89
CA SER A 24 -0.03 -2.06 17.92
C SER A 24 -1.20 -1.57 17.07
N GLY A 25 -1.14 -1.77 15.74
CA GLY A 25 -2.17 -1.25 14.84
C GLY A 25 -2.01 -1.71 13.39
N GLY A 26 -2.93 -1.29 12.52
CA GLY A 26 -2.90 -1.59 11.09
C GLY A 26 -3.52 -2.94 10.73
N ASN A 27 -2.90 -3.61 9.75
CA ASN A 27 -3.36 -4.90 9.21
C ASN A 27 -2.61 -6.08 9.84
N VAL A 28 -3.20 -7.27 9.77
CA VAL A 28 -2.55 -8.52 10.13
C VAL A 28 -1.95 -9.16 8.89
N ASP A 29 -0.64 -9.35 8.90
CA ASP A 29 0.10 -10.11 7.89
C ASP A 29 0.39 -11.52 8.42
N ALA A 30 0.41 -12.51 7.52
CA ALA A 30 0.76 -13.89 7.86
C ALA A 30 1.85 -14.42 6.93
N CYS A 31 2.78 -15.19 7.51
CA CYS A 31 3.73 -15.99 6.75
C CYS A 31 3.40 -17.47 7.00
N VAL A 32 3.10 -18.21 5.93
CA VAL A 32 2.85 -19.64 6.00
C VAL A 32 4.10 -20.34 5.48
N ILE A 33 4.73 -21.16 6.33
CA ILE A 33 5.92 -21.94 5.98
C ILE A 33 5.53 -23.41 6.02
N THR A 34 5.68 -24.09 4.88
CA THR A 34 5.45 -25.52 4.69
C THR A 34 6.72 -26.19 4.17
N GLU A 35 6.74 -27.52 4.12
CA GLU A 35 7.88 -28.28 3.56
C GLU A 35 8.20 -27.88 2.10
N THR A 36 7.18 -27.44 1.36
CA THR A 36 7.30 -26.98 -0.03
C THR A 36 7.85 -25.55 -0.19
N GLY A 37 7.92 -24.77 0.90
CA GLY A 37 8.44 -23.40 0.87
C GLY A 37 7.66 -22.41 1.76
N ALA A 38 7.95 -21.12 1.58
CA ALA A 38 7.33 -20.04 2.33
C ALA A 38 6.41 -19.19 1.44
N LYS A 39 5.24 -18.83 1.98
CA LYS A 39 4.25 -17.96 1.35
C LYS A 39 3.92 -16.79 2.26
N MET A 40 4.20 -15.58 1.79
CA MET A 40 3.77 -14.35 2.45
C MET A 40 2.36 -13.96 2.02
N LEU A 41 1.50 -13.72 3.01
CA LEU A 41 0.15 -13.19 2.86
C LEU A 41 0.10 -11.82 3.53
N ARG A 42 0.16 -10.77 2.71
CA ARG A 42 -0.01 -9.39 3.18
C ARG A 42 -1.49 -9.07 3.28
N THR A 43 -1.88 -8.38 4.35
CA THR A 43 -3.28 -7.99 4.64
C THR A 43 -4.21 -9.20 4.68
N LEU A 44 -3.86 -10.21 5.48
CA LEU A 44 -4.74 -11.36 5.72
C LEU A 44 -6.02 -10.91 6.44
N SER A 45 -5.91 -9.93 7.34
CA SER A 45 -7.06 -9.29 8.00
C SER A 45 -6.82 -7.79 8.18
N SER A 46 -7.90 -7.01 8.10
CA SER A 46 -7.93 -5.57 8.36
C SER A 46 -8.96 -5.28 9.45
N PRO A 47 -8.60 -5.40 10.74
CA PRO A 47 -9.54 -5.21 11.85
C PRO A 47 -10.05 -3.77 11.93
N THR A 48 -9.25 -2.80 11.49
CA THR A 48 -9.65 -1.40 11.34
C THR A 48 -9.80 -1.06 9.85
N LYS A 49 -10.96 -0.49 9.48
CA LYS A 49 -11.17 0.00 8.12
C LYS A 49 -10.57 1.40 7.98
N PRO A 50 -9.80 1.67 6.92
CA PRO A 50 -9.36 3.03 6.62
C PRO A 50 -10.55 3.96 6.49
N ILE A 51 -10.51 5.08 7.21
CA ILE A 51 -11.56 6.11 7.11
C ILE A 51 -11.32 6.97 5.87
N LYS A 52 -12.39 7.31 5.16
CA LYS A 52 -12.34 8.33 4.11
C LYS A 52 -12.42 9.71 4.77
N ARG A 53 -11.47 10.59 4.44
CA ARG A 53 -11.52 11.99 4.89
C ARG A 53 -12.73 12.67 4.23
N PRO A 54 -13.60 13.38 4.98
CA PRO A 54 -14.78 14.02 4.41
C PRO A 54 -14.44 15.26 3.56
N GLY A 55 -13.32 15.93 3.84
CA GLY A 55 -12.88 17.12 3.12
C GLY A 55 -11.72 16.86 2.17
N GLN A 56 -11.65 17.65 1.11
CA GLN A 56 -10.49 17.77 0.24
C GLN A 56 -9.80 19.11 0.50
N TYR A 57 -8.54 19.08 0.93
CA TYR A 57 -7.72 20.26 1.16
C TYR A 57 -6.66 20.34 0.07
N LEU A 58 -7.07 20.82 -1.11
CA LEU A 58 -6.17 21.03 -2.23
C LEU A 58 -5.96 22.53 -2.40
N PHE A 59 -4.72 22.98 -2.35
CA PHE A 59 -4.37 24.36 -2.66
C PHE A 59 -3.97 24.48 -4.13
N ALA A 60 -4.34 25.60 -4.75
CA ALA A 60 -3.94 25.88 -6.12
C ALA A 60 -2.41 26.09 -6.22
N PRO A 61 -1.78 25.81 -7.37
CA PRO A 61 -0.38 26.17 -7.59
C PRO A 61 -0.13 27.65 -7.29
N GLY A 62 0.97 27.97 -6.59
CA GLY A 62 1.33 29.35 -6.22
C GLY A 62 0.90 29.79 -4.81
N THR A 63 0.20 28.96 -4.03
CA THR A 63 -0.15 29.30 -2.63
C THR A 63 1.02 29.26 -1.64
N THR A 64 2.15 28.67 -2.01
CA THR A 64 3.34 28.55 -1.16
C THR A 64 4.44 29.49 -1.67
N ALA A 65 5.00 30.32 -0.78
CA ALA A 65 6.07 31.24 -1.12
C ALA A 65 7.37 30.48 -1.47
N VAL A 66 7.89 30.70 -2.69
CA VAL A 66 9.14 30.10 -3.17
C VAL A 66 10.29 31.07 -2.95
N LEU A 67 11.30 30.68 -2.17
CA LEU A 67 12.49 31.50 -1.91
C LEU A 67 13.52 31.43 -3.05
N SER A 68 13.70 30.24 -3.64
CA SER A 68 14.62 30.01 -4.75
C SER A 68 14.18 28.76 -5.51
N GLN A 69 14.38 28.77 -6.82
CA GLN A 69 14.03 27.65 -7.70
C GLN A 69 15.16 27.41 -8.69
N THR A 70 15.50 26.14 -8.92
CA THR A 70 16.42 25.70 -9.97
C THR A 70 15.75 24.61 -10.79
N VAL A 71 16.00 24.60 -12.09
CA VAL A 71 15.51 23.57 -13.03
C VAL A 71 16.70 23.09 -13.84
N THR A 72 17.00 21.79 -13.76
CA THR A 72 18.09 21.16 -14.52
C THR A 72 17.48 20.20 -15.54
N PRO A 73 17.45 20.57 -16.84
CA PRO A 73 16.94 19.67 -17.88
C PRO A 73 17.78 18.39 -17.95
N LEU A 74 17.11 17.25 -18.12
CA LEU A 74 17.79 16.00 -18.44
C LEU A 74 18.18 16.02 -19.93
N PRO A 75 19.46 15.78 -20.28
CA PRO A 75 19.87 15.60 -21.67
C PRO A 75 19.41 14.21 -22.12
N LEU A 76 18.22 14.14 -22.72
CA LEU A 76 17.69 12.92 -23.32
C LEU A 76 17.85 13.02 -24.84
N GLU A 77 18.44 11.99 -25.44
CA GLU A 77 18.45 11.79 -26.89
C GLU A 77 17.28 10.85 -27.24
N LEU A 78 16.41 11.29 -28.15
CA LEU A 78 15.32 10.45 -28.65
C LEU A 78 15.93 9.36 -29.53
N VAL A 79 16.08 8.15 -28.99
CA VAL A 79 16.66 7.01 -29.73
C VAL A 79 15.65 6.36 -30.67
N GLU A 80 14.41 6.19 -30.22
CA GLU A 80 13.35 5.53 -30.99
C GLU A 80 11.97 6.00 -30.50
N GLU A 81 11.05 6.25 -31.43
CA GLU A 81 9.65 6.55 -31.16
C GLU A 81 8.77 5.57 -31.95
N THR A 82 7.94 4.80 -31.24
CA THR A 82 6.98 3.87 -31.85
C THR A 82 5.55 4.32 -31.56
N VAL A 83 4.81 4.73 -32.59
CA VAL A 83 3.39 5.10 -32.47
C VAL A 83 2.53 3.88 -32.81
N GLN A 84 1.69 3.44 -31.86
CA GLN A 84 0.68 2.40 -32.10
C GLN A 84 -0.72 3.01 -32.10
N THR A 85 -1.44 2.84 -33.20
CA THR A 85 -2.86 3.19 -33.31
C THR A 85 -3.71 2.00 -32.89
N MET A 86 -4.55 2.17 -31.88
CA MET A 86 -5.61 1.20 -31.56
C MET A 86 -6.87 1.56 -32.36
N GLU A 87 -7.42 0.60 -33.10
CA GLU A 87 -8.77 0.72 -33.66
C GLU A 87 -9.79 0.69 -32.52
N VAL A 88 -10.70 1.65 -32.53
CA VAL A 88 -11.82 1.74 -31.57
C VAL A 88 -13.07 1.31 -32.34
N GLU A 89 -13.61 0.12 -32.02
CA GLU A 89 -14.99 -0.29 -32.34
C GLU A 89 -15.97 0.26 -31.28
#